data_AF-A0A8T7EVE5-F1
#
_entry.id   AF-A0A8T7EVE5-F1
#
_cell.length_a   1.000
_cell.length_b   1.000
_cell.length_c   1.000
_cell.angle_alpha   90.00
_cell.angle_beta   90.00
_cell.angle_gamma   90.00
#
_symmetry.space_group_name_H-M   'P 1'
#
loop_
_entity.id
_entity.type
_entity.pdbx_description
1 polymer ?
#
loop_
_entity_poly.entity_id
_entity_poly.type
_entity_poly.pdbx_seq_one_letter_code
_entity_poly.pdbx_strand_id
1 'polypeptide(L)'
;MRRVDYALREAIPAASVARALLIALFALSGVLSLVMLYVLATVLGGARGSLPDVLRVIVSETANVDSARSLNWYLILIGLDLVTGMLLLVAMVAFLIRRDVLASALGMIALVVTLAFSNTLSFYFDQFSVLFNTMFTFGVLLMLQRYRDRFVGEPLLSDAESVVAPDD
;
A
#
# COMPACT_ATOMS: atom_id res chain seq x y z
N MET A 1 -42.22 6.15 -0.09
CA MET A 1 -41.48 5.52 1.02
C MET A 1 -40.77 4.20 0.66
N ARG A 2 -41.31 3.29 -0.16
CA ARG A 2 -40.64 2.00 -0.51
C ARG A 2 -39.28 2.06 -1.25
N ARG A 3 -38.90 3.16 -1.92
CA ARG A 3 -37.63 3.23 -2.69
C ARG A 3 -36.38 3.40 -1.81
N VAL A 4 -36.53 3.93 -0.61
CA VAL A 4 -35.40 4.19 0.30
C VAL A 4 -34.91 2.89 0.95
N ASP A 5 -35.81 1.96 1.24
CA ASP A 5 -35.49 0.69 1.90
C ASP A 5 -34.65 -0.27 1.02
N TYR A 6 -34.80 -0.22 -0.32
CA TYR A 6 -34.00 -1.04 -1.23
C TYR A 6 -32.55 -0.56 -1.32
N ALA A 7 -32.34 0.76 -1.41
CA ALA A 7 -31.00 1.34 -1.51
C ALA A 7 -30.17 1.07 -0.24
N LEU A 8 -30.81 1.11 0.94
CA LEU A 8 -30.17 0.81 2.22
C LEU A 8 -29.80 -0.68 2.35
N ARG A 9 -30.61 -1.61 1.82
CA ARG A 9 -30.33 -3.05 1.87
C ARG A 9 -29.17 -3.50 0.98
N GLU A 10 -28.97 -2.88 -0.18
CA GLU A 10 -27.84 -3.21 -1.07
C GLU A 10 -26.53 -2.50 -0.68
N ALA A 11 -26.61 -1.32 -0.05
CA ALA A 11 -25.43 -0.53 0.29
C ALA A 11 -24.57 -1.17 1.41
N ILE A 12 -25.20 -1.81 2.41
CA ILE A 12 -24.52 -2.42 3.56
C ILE A 12 -23.62 -3.62 3.16
N PRO A 13 -24.09 -4.64 2.41
CA PRO A 13 -23.24 -5.75 2.00
C PRO A 13 -22.10 -5.26 1.09
N ALA A 14 -22.36 -4.32 0.18
CA ALA A 14 -21.35 -3.77 -0.72
C ALA A 14 -20.19 -3.07 0.04
N ALA A 15 -20.49 -2.35 1.13
CA ALA A 15 -19.48 -1.71 1.97
C ALA A 15 -18.58 -2.74 2.66
N SER A 16 -19.18 -3.80 3.21
CA SER A 16 -18.46 -4.85 3.93
C SER A 16 -17.56 -5.68 3.01
N VAL A 17 -18.02 -5.96 1.79
CA VAL A 17 -17.23 -6.68 0.77
C VAL A 17 -16.07 -5.82 0.29
N ALA A 18 -16.30 -4.55 -0.02
CA ALA A 18 -15.23 -3.64 -0.45
C ALA A 18 -14.15 -3.50 0.64
N ARG A 19 -14.55 -3.36 1.90
CA ARG A 19 -13.60 -3.33 3.03
C ARG A 19 -12.84 -4.64 3.18
N ALA A 20 -13.51 -5.79 3.08
CA ALA A 20 -12.86 -7.10 3.19
C ALA A 20 -11.82 -7.31 2.08
N LEU A 21 -12.13 -6.88 0.86
CA LEU A 21 -11.21 -6.92 -0.27
C LEU A 21 -9.99 -6.00 -0.03
N LEU A 22 -10.19 -4.77 0.44
CA LEU A 22 -9.09 -3.87 0.78
C LEU A 22 -8.20 -4.45 1.90
N ILE A 23 -8.80 -5.04 2.93
CA ILE A 23 -8.07 -5.75 3.99
C ILE A 23 -7.21 -6.87 3.39
N ALA A 24 -7.78 -7.71 2.53
CA ALA A 24 -7.05 -8.81 1.91
C ALA A 24 -5.88 -8.32 1.05
N LEU A 25 -6.10 -7.26 0.25
CA LEU A 25 -5.08 -6.66 -0.60
C LEU A 25 -3.95 -6.03 0.23
N PHE A 26 -4.31 -5.31 1.30
CA PHE A 26 -3.31 -4.67 2.17
C PHE A 26 -2.55 -5.70 3.00
N ALA A 27 -3.23 -6.75 3.46
CA ALA A 27 -2.60 -7.87 4.15
C ALA A 27 -1.59 -8.58 3.25
N LEU A 28 -1.93 -8.84 1.98
CA LEU A 28 -1.03 -9.45 1.02
C LEU A 28 0.26 -8.63 0.87
N SER A 29 0.15 -7.33 0.58
CA SER A 29 1.32 -6.45 0.43
C SER A 29 2.14 -6.32 1.72
N GLY A 30 1.46 -6.22 2.87
CA GLY A 30 2.12 -6.13 4.17
C GLY A 30 2.86 -7.41 4.54
N VAL A 31 2.28 -8.58 4.29
CA VAL A 31 2.92 -9.89 4.54
C VAL A 31 4.14 -10.07 3.65
N LEU A 32 4.06 -9.73 2.36
CA LEU A 32 5.22 -9.76 1.46
C LEU A 32 6.36 -8.89 2.00
N SER A 33 6.03 -7.73 2.56
CA SER A 33 7.02 -6.83 3.15
C SER A 33 7.63 -7.39 4.44
N LEU A 34 6.87 -8.12 5.25
CA LEU A 34 7.42 -8.85 6.41
C LEU A 34 8.37 -9.97 5.99
N VAL A 35 8.06 -10.71 4.92
CA VAL A 35 8.95 -11.72 4.36
C VAL A 35 10.25 -11.08 3.88
N MET A 36 10.15 -9.95 3.17
CA MET A 36 11.31 -9.22 2.70
C MET A 36 12.17 -8.68 3.85
N LEU A 37 11.54 -8.17 4.91
CA LEU A 37 12.22 -7.73 6.13
C LEU A 37 12.97 -8.89 6.80
N TYR A 38 12.32 -10.05 6.90
CA TYR A 38 12.93 -11.26 7.45
C TYR A 38 14.16 -11.69 6.64
N VAL A 39 14.04 -11.72 5.31
CA VAL A 39 15.17 -12.02 4.42
C VAL A 39 16.30 -11.02 4.68
N LEU A 40 16.02 -9.73 4.64
CA LEU A 40 17.02 -8.67 4.86
C LEU A 40 17.72 -8.84 6.23
N ALA A 41 16.96 -9.15 7.29
CA ALA A 41 17.51 -9.39 8.62
C ALA A 41 18.44 -10.61 8.67
N THR A 42 18.11 -11.71 7.97
CA THR A 42 18.99 -12.89 7.93
C THR A 42 20.29 -12.65 7.17
N VAL A 43 20.28 -11.79 6.15
CA VAL A 43 21.48 -11.43 5.38
C VAL A 43 22.35 -10.44 6.18
N LEU A 44 21.75 -9.43 6.82
CA LEU A 44 22.45 -8.50 7.73
C LEU A 44 23.04 -9.20 8.95
N GLY A 45 22.32 -10.18 9.53
CA GLY A 45 22.72 -10.93 10.71
C GLY A 45 23.81 -11.99 10.47
N GLY A 46 24.36 -12.08 9.26
CA GLY A 46 25.47 -12.98 8.93
C GLY A 46 25.10 -14.47 8.80
N ALA A 47 23.82 -14.83 8.88
CA ALA A 47 23.36 -16.22 8.84
C ALA A 47 23.45 -16.87 7.44
N ARG A 48 23.64 -16.08 6.37
CA ARG A 48 23.65 -16.56 4.97
C ARG A 48 24.85 -16.06 4.14
N GLY A 49 25.91 -15.57 4.78
CA GLY A 49 27.03 -14.92 4.10
C GLY A 49 26.88 -13.40 4.03
N SER A 50 27.96 -12.70 3.74
CA SER A 50 27.99 -11.24 3.75
C SER A 50 26.97 -10.68 2.75
N LEU A 51 26.25 -9.60 3.07
CA LEU A 51 25.33 -8.91 2.16
C LEU A 51 25.86 -8.76 0.72
N PRO A 52 27.14 -8.43 0.50
CA PRO A 52 27.73 -8.41 -0.83
C PRO A 52 27.64 -9.72 -1.60
N ASP A 53 27.74 -10.89 -0.95
CA ASP A 53 27.79 -12.19 -1.61
C ASP A 53 26.39 -12.69 -2.00
N VAL A 54 25.41 -12.55 -1.11
CA VAL A 54 24.01 -12.93 -1.40
C VAL A 54 23.40 -11.99 -2.44
N LEU A 55 23.72 -10.70 -2.35
CA LEU A 55 23.29 -9.74 -3.36
C LEU A 55 24.03 -9.96 -4.67
N ARG A 56 25.32 -10.34 -4.68
CA ARG A 56 26.02 -10.72 -5.92
C ARG A 56 25.36 -11.91 -6.62
N VAL A 57 24.91 -12.93 -5.89
CA VAL A 57 24.24 -14.11 -6.49
C VAL A 57 22.87 -13.75 -7.08
N ILE A 58 22.05 -12.98 -6.35
CA ILE A 58 20.73 -12.54 -6.84
C ILE A 58 20.88 -11.57 -8.03
N VAL A 59 21.87 -10.68 -7.96
CA VAL A 59 22.16 -9.67 -8.98
C VAL A 59 22.79 -10.32 -10.22
N SER A 60 23.71 -11.28 -10.09
CA SER A 60 24.36 -11.91 -11.24
C SER A 60 23.44 -12.81 -12.07
N GLU A 61 22.41 -13.40 -11.47
CA GLU A 61 21.50 -14.31 -12.16
C GLU A 61 20.26 -13.63 -12.75
N THR A 62 19.83 -12.47 -12.21
CA THR A 62 18.51 -11.90 -12.54
C THR A 62 18.57 -10.55 -13.27
N ALA A 63 19.65 -9.78 -13.14
CA ALA A 63 19.71 -8.44 -13.70
C ALA A 63 21.13 -8.13 -14.18
N ASN A 64 21.26 -7.71 -15.43
CA ASN A 64 22.51 -7.35 -16.09
C ASN A 64 23.12 -6.08 -15.45
N VAL A 65 23.75 -6.26 -14.29
CA VAL A 65 23.97 -5.20 -13.30
C VAL A 65 25.45 -5.19 -12.90
N ASP A 66 26.23 -4.45 -13.68
CA ASP A 66 27.71 -4.49 -13.64
C ASP A 66 28.38 -3.55 -12.61
N SER A 67 27.65 -2.94 -11.65
CA SER A 67 28.29 -1.94 -10.78
C SER A 67 27.70 -1.78 -9.38
N ALA A 68 28.54 -1.48 -8.38
CA ALA A 68 28.15 -1.20 -6.99
C ALA A 68 27.11 -0.08 -6.83
N ARG A 69 26.92 0.79 -7.84
CA ARG A 69 25.92 1.86 -7.85
C ARG A 69 24.49 1.32 -7.92
N SER A 70 24.26 0.27 -8.71
CA SER A 70 22.95 -0.38 -8.85
C SER A 70 22.45 -1.01 -7.55
N LEU A 71 23.39 -1.53 -6.75
CA LEU A 71 23.12 -2.19 -5.48
C LEU A 71 22.52 -1.20 -4.47
N ASN A 72 23.07 0.01 -4.40
CA ASN A 72 22.56 1.06 -3.52
C ASN A 72 21.13 1.47 -3.90
N TRP A 73 20.84 1.60 -5.20
CA TRP A 73 19.48 1.88 -5.66
C TRP A 73 18.51 0.76 -5.35
N TYR A 74 18.94 -0.49 -5.48
CA TYR A 74 18.14 -1.64 -5.10
C TYR A 74 17.85 -1.66 -3.59
N LEU A 75 18.83 -1.34 -2.74
CA LEU A 75 18.61 -1.22 -1.29
C LEU A 75 17.63 -0.09 -0.93
N ILE A 76 17.69 1.05 -1.64
CA ILE A 76 16.72 2.14 -1.48
C ILE A 76 15.30 1.66 -1.86
N LEU A 77 15.17 0.92 -2.97
CA LEU A 77 13.91 0.33 -3.39
C LEU A 77 13.33 -0.61 -2.33
N ILE A 78 14.15 -1.53 -1.80
CA ILE A 78 13.74 -2.42 -0.70
C ILE A 78 13.27 -1.60 0.50
N GLY A 79 13.98 -0.54 0.87
CA GLY A 79 13.59 0.34 1.97
C GLY A 79 12.23 1.00 1.76
N LEU A 80 11.96 1.51 0.54
CA LEU A 80 10.66 2.09 0.18
C LEU A 80 9.53 1.06 0.24
N ASP A 81 9.76 -0.14 -0.29
CA ASP A 81 8.78 -1.23 -0.27
C ASP A 81 8.47 -1.69 1.14
N LEU A 82 9.48 -1.77 2.01
CA LEU A 82 9.29 -2.07 3.42
C LEU A 82 8.45 -1.01 4.12
N VAL A 83 8.76 0.27 3.94
CA VAL A 83 8.02 1.37 4.60
C VAL A 83 6.57 1.39 4.12
N THR A 84 6.34 1.34 2.82
CA THR A 84 4.98 1.36 2.24
C THR A 84 4.19 0.11 2.63
N GLY A 85 4.81 -1.07 2.61
CA GLY A 85 4.21 -2.31 3.06
C GLY A 85 3.82 -2.32 4.53
N MET A 86 4.68 -1.77 5.41
CA MET A 86 4.35 -1.60 6.83
C MET A 86 3.20 -0.62 7.04
N LEU A 87 3.17 0.48 6.29
CA LEU A 87 2.02 1.41 6.31
C LEU A 87 0.73 0.72 5.89
N LEU A 88 0.75 -0.13 4.86
CA LEU A 88 -0.41 -0.92 4.45
C LEU A 88 -0.83 -1.93 5.51
N LEU A 89 0.12 -2.53 6.24
CA LEU A 89 -0.14 -3.40 7.38
C LEU A 89 -0.86 -2.65 8.51
N VAL A 90 -0.39 -1.45 8.84
CA VAL A 90 -1.05 -0.58 9.84
C VAL A 90 -2.44 -0.15 9.36
N ALA A 91 -2.59 0.20 8.08
CA ALA A 91 -3.88 0.52 7.46
C ALA A 91 -4.85 -0.68 7.51
N MET A 92 -4.36 -1.89 7.26
CA MET A 92 -5.13 -3.13 7.36
C MET A 92 -5.63 -3.35 8.79
N VAL A 93 -4.76 -3.19 9.79
CA VAL A 93 -5.15 -3.27 11.21
C VAL A 93 -6.19 -2.19 11.51
N ALA A 94 -6.02 -0.96 11.04
CA ALA A 94 -6.99 0.11 11.23
C ALA A 94 -8.37 -0.23 10.62
N PHE A 95 -8.42 -0.88 9.46
CA PHE A 95 -9.67 -1.39 8.88
C PHE A 95 -10.32 -2.49 9.74
N LEU A 96 -9.54 -3.37 10.38
CA LEU A 96 -10.07 -4.41 11.27
C LEU A 96 -10.74 -3.83 12.53
N ILE A 97 -10.14 -2.80 13.12
CA ILE A 97 -10.73 -2.05 14.25
C ILE A 97 -11.72 -0.95 13.80
N ARG A 98 -12.17 -0.98 12.54
CA ARG A 98 -13.20 -0.08 11.95
C ARG A 98 -12.84 1.40 12.00
N ARG A 99 -11.54 1.74 12.01
CA ARG A 99 -11.05 3.11 11.86
C ARG A 99 -10.88 3.46 10.39
N ASP A 100 -12.00 3.48 9.66
CA ASP A 100 -12.00 3.54 8.18
C ASP A 100 -11.37 4.85 7.64
N VAL A 101 -11.49 5.98 8.36
CA VAL A 101 -10.82 7.26 8.02
C VAL A 101 -9.30 7.13 8.06
N LEU A 102 -8.76 6.61 9.17
CA LEU A 102 -7.31 6.44 9.34
C LEU A 102 -6.76 5.39 8.37
N ALA A 103 -7.49 4.28 8.22
CA ALA A 103 -7.11 3.19 7.32
C ALA A 103 -7.01 3.67 5.87
N SER A 104 -8.01 4.43 5.41
CA SER A 104 -8.01 4.98 4.06
C SER A 104 -6.93 6.04 3.84
N ALA A 105 -6.66 6.90 4.83
CA ALA A 105 -5.58 7.88 4.75
C ALA A 105 -4.20 7.20 4.63
N LEU A 106 -3.89 6.24 5.51
CA LEU A 106 -2.62 5.52 5.50
C LEU A 106 -2.46 4.67 4.22
N GLY A 107 -3.53 3.99 3.80
CA GLY A 107 -3.54 3.23 2.55
C GLY A 107 -3.28 4.11 1.33
N MET A 108 -3.90 5.29 1.28
CA MET A 108 -3.70 6.24 0.18
C MET A 108 -2.23 6.70 0.11
N ILE A 109 -1.66 7.10 1.25
CA ILE A 109 -0.26 7.53 1.32
C ILE A 109 0.65 6.42 0.83
N ALA A 110 0.48 5.20 1.33
CA ALA A 110 1.32 4.07 0.95
C ALA A 110 1.22 3.76 -0.56
N LEU A 111 0.01 3.64 -1.10
CA LEU A 111 -0.21 3.32 -2.52
C LEU A 111 0.32 4.42 -3.45
N VAL A 112 0.15 5.69 -3.09
CA VAL A 112 0.69 6.82 -3.87
C VAL A 112 2.22 6.81 -3.85
N VAL A 113 2.84 6.57 -2.69
CA VAL A 113 4.30 6.46 -2.57
C VAL A 113 4.81 5.27 -3.39
N THR A 114 4.14 4.12 -3.35
CA THR A 114 4.50 2.96 -4.17
C THR A 114 4.43 3.29 -5.67
N LEU A 115 3.36 3.95 -6.13
CA LEU A 115 3.22 4.33 -7.53
C LEU A 115 4.27 5.35 -7.97
N ALA A 116 4.55 6.35 -7.14
CA ALA A 116 5.42 7.47 -7.49
C ALA A 116 6.92 7.17 -7.35
N PHE A 117 7.30 6.33 -6.38
CA PHE A 117 8.70 6.09 -6.04
C PHE A 117 9.09 4.63 -6.29
N SER A 118 8.43 3.67 -5.64
CA SER A 118 8.81 2.25 -5.76
C SER A 118 8.69 1.73 -7.19
N ASN A 119 7.59 2.01 -7.88
CA ASN A 119 7.38 1.56 -9.25
C ASN A 119 8.33 2.25 -10.23
N THR A 120 8.52 3.57 -10.09
CA THR A 120 9.49 4.31 -10.91
C THR A 120 10.91 3.78 -10.74
N LEU A 121 11.32 3.48 -9.51
CA LEU A 121 12.65 2.95 -9.24
C LEU A 121 12.79 1.49 -9.69
N SER A 122 11.76 0.67 -9.47
CA SER A 122 11.69 -0.70 -9.98
C SER A 122 11.76 -0.76 -11.51
N PHE A 123 11.23 0.24 -12.20
CA PHE A 123 11.22 0.30 -13.67
C PHE A 123 12.64 0.26 -14.25
N TYR A 124 13.63 0.78 -13.50
CA TYR A 124 15.05 0.70 -13.88
C TYR A 124 15.56 -0.74 -13.96
N PHE A 125 14.97 -1.66 -13.21
CA PHE A 125 15.40 -3.06 -13.10
C PHE A 125 14.53 -4.01 -13.94
N ASP A 126 13.21 -3.87 -13.88
CA ASP A 126 12.27 -4.71 -14.63
C ASP A 126 11.03 -3.91 -15.04
N GLN A 127 11.02 -3.53 -16.31
CA GLN A 127 9.97 -2.70 -16.90
C GLN A 127 8.64 -3.47 -17.02
N PHE A 128 8.68 -4.76 -17.33
CA PHE A 128 7.47 -5.54 -17.65
C PHE A 128 6.69 -5.87 -16.38
N SER A 129 7.36 -6.34 -15.34
CA SER A 129 6.72 -6.61 -14.05
C SER A 129 6.16 -5.33 -13.43
N VAL A 130 6.87 -4.22 -13.59
CA VAL A 130 6.45 -2.91 -13.05
C VAL A 130 5.20 -2.38 -13.72
N LEU A 131 5.00 -2.61 -15.03
CA LEU A 131 3.75 -2.22 -15.69
C LEU A 131 2.55 -2.93 -15.04
N PHE A 132 2.63 -4.25 -14.87
CA PHE A 132 1.58 -5.01 -14.20
C PHE A 132 1.36 -4.55 -12.75
N ASN A 133 2.45 -4.36 -11.99
CA ASN A 133 2.35 -3.90 -10.61
C ASN A 133 1.75 -2.49 -10.50
N THR A 134 2.07 -1.61 -11.45
CA THR A 134 1.52 -0.25 -11.52
C THR A 134 0.02 -0.28 -11.81
N MET A 135 -0.42 -1.08 -12.79
CA MET A 135 -1.85 -1.20 -13.09
C MET A 135 -2.62 -1.80 -11.90
N PHE A 136 -2.07 -2.83 -11.26
CA PHE A 136 -2.65 -3.42 -10.06
C PHE A 136 -2.75 -2.41 -8.92
N THR A 137 -1.65 -1.77 -8.54
CA THR A 137 -1.58 -0.80 -7.43
C THR A 137 -2.49 0.39 -7.69
N PHE A 138 -2.55 0.88 -8.92
CA PHE A 138 -3.47 1.93 -9.33
C PHE A 138 -4.93 1.49 -9.23
N GLY A 139 -5.25 0.26 -9.63
CA GLY A 139 -6.58 -0.32 -9.44
C GLY A 139 -7.00 -0.39 -7.96
N VAL A 140 -6.07 -0.78 -7.07
CA VAL A 140 -6.31 -0.77 -5.62
C VAL A 140 -6.52 0.66 -5.10
N LEU A 141 -5.73 1.62 -5.58
CA LEU A 141 -5.89 3.04 -5.24
C LEU A 141 -7.28 3.57 -5.64
N LEU A 142 -7.74 3.27 -6.86
CA LEU A 142 -9.08 3.64 -7.31
C LEU A 142 -10.17 2.98 -6.48
N MET A 143 -9.99 1.70 -6.12
CA MET A 143 -10.92 0.99 -5.23
C MET A 143 -10.99 1.64 -3.85
N LEU A 144 -9.84 2.02 -3.28
CA LEU A 144 -9.76 2.70 -1.99
C LEU A 144 -10.42 4.07 -2.04
N GLN A 145 -10.15 4.85 -3.10
CA GLN A 145 -10.77 6.15 -3.32
C GLN A 145 -12.29 6.01 -3.41
N ARG A 146 -12.76 5.06 -4.22
CA ARG A 146 -14.20 4.78 -4.37
C ARG A 146 -14.86 4.36 -3.06
N TYR A 147 -14.15 3.58 -2.22
CA TYR A 147 -14.59 3.19 -0.89
C TYR A 147 -14.70 4.39 0.04
N ARG A 148 -13.66 5.26 0.06
CA ARG A 148 -13.62 6.47 0.88
C ARG A 148 -14.78 7.41 0.54
N ASP A 149 -14.96 7.72 -0.74
CA ASP A 149 -16.01 8.64 -1.21
C ASP A 149 -17.43 8.13 -0.90
N ARG A 150 -17.62 6.81 -0.87
CA ARG A 150 -18.94 6.20 -0.66
C ARG A 150 -19.29 5.95 0.80
N PHE A 151 -18.31 5.58 1.62
CA PHE A 151 -18.58 4.95 2.92
C PHE A 151 -17.91 5.65 4.10
N VAL A 152 -16.85 6.43 3.87
CA VAL A 152 -16.09 7.05 4.97
C VAL A 152 -16.67 8.41 5.33
N GLY A 153 -17.25 9.13 4.35
CA GLY A 153 -17.81 10.48 4.55
C GLY A 153 -16.70 11.49 4.87
N GLU A 154 -16.79 12.69 4.34
CA GLU A 154 -15.73 13.71 4.46
C GLU A 154 -15.84 14.41 5.83
N PRO A 155 -14.95 14.16 6.81
CA PRO A 155 -15.11 14.75 8.15
C PRO A 155 -14.58 16.20 8.20
N LEU A 156 -13.69 16.57 7.27
CA LEU A 156 -12.81 17.72 7.44
C LEU A 156 -13.45 19.08 7.13
N LEU A 157 -14.55 19.12 6.38
CA LEU A 157 -15.24 20.37 6.03
C LEU A 157 -16.49 20.64 6.89
N SER A 158 -17.11 19.60 7.45
CA SER A 158 -18.29 19.76 8.33
C SER A 158 -17.95 20.47 9.64
N ASP A 159 -16.77 20.22 10.20
CA ASP A 159 -16.35 20.82 11.46
C ASP A 159 -16.00 22.31 11.28
N ALA A 160 -15.43 22.68 10.13
CA ALA A 160 -15.09 24.07 9.80
C ALA A 160 -16.32 24.95 9.58
N GLU A 161 -17.40 24.39 9.01
CA GLU A 161 -18.66 25.10 8.78
C GLU A 161 -19.43 25.36 10.10
N SER A 162 -19.34 24.42 11.06
CA SER A 162 -19.96 24.56 12.38
C SER A 162 -19.33 25.63 13.29
N VAL A 163 -18.07 26.02 13.01
CA VAL A 163 -17.35 27.05 13.77
C VAL A 163 -17.60 28.46 13.19
N VAL A 164 -18.06 28.54 11.93
CA VAL A 164 -18.20 29.81 11.20
C VAL A 164 -19.65 30.32 11.15
N ALA A 165 -20.65 29.45 11.33
CA ALA A 165 -22.04 29.89 11.48
C ALA A 165 -22.25 30.48 12.89
N PRO A 166 -22.47 31.81 13.05
CA PRO A 166 -23.03 32.32 14.29
C PRO A 166 -24.47 31.79 14.39
N ASP A 167 -24.88 31.41 15.60
CA ASP A 167 -26.27 31.11 15.90
C ASP A 167 -27.16 32.32 15.53
N ASP A 168 -27.85 32.23 14.39
CA ASP A 168 -28.98 33.09 14.01
C ASP A 168 -30.28 32.28 14.06
#